data_AF-A0A3P7J5A9-F1
#
_entry.id   AF-A0A3P7J5A9-F1
#
_cell.length_a   1.000
_cell.length_b   1.000
_cell.length_c   1.000
_cell.angle_alpha   90.00
_cell.angle_beta   90.00
_cell.angle_gamma   90.00
#
_symmetry.space_group_name_H-M   'P 1'
#
loop_
_entity.id
_entity.type
_entity.pdbx_description
1 polymer ?
#
loop_
_entity_poly.entity_id
_entity_poly.type
_entity_poly.pdbx_seq_one_letter_code
_entity_poly.pdbx_strand_id
1 'polypeptide(L)'
;MAHHRRYKKSAGNYITLAPSYELVLSKNEPSQIDSTLAVTVEEGQSLNLKCTAGEGIDERTLRFEKELEEVKGRRSPRSVSQEIFNFEDAAHSGLYECFARTSNGEEYSRKMRVSTKVRSADFRG
;
A
#
# COMPACT_ATOMS: atom_id res chain seq x y z
N MET A 1 14.32 0.45 -48.33
CA MET A 1 14.60 -0.97 -47.95
C MET A 1 15.17 -0.98 -46.55
N ALA A 2 14.66 -1.88 -45.71
CA ALA A 2 14.55 -1.74 -44.26
C ALA A 2 15.89 -1.78 -43.49
N HIS A 3 16.16 -0.75 -42.68
CA HIS A 3 17.17 -0.80 -41.63
C HIS A 3 16.64 -1.64 -40.45
N HIS A 4 17.02 -2.91 -40.39
CA HIS A 4 16.82 -3.75 -39.22
C HIS A 4 17.65 -3.22 -38.04
N ARG A 5 17.03 -2.34 -37.24
CA ARG A 5 17.50 -2.04 -35.88
C ARG A 5 17.44 -3.33 -35.07
N ARG A 6 18.59 -3.97 -34.83
CA ARG A 6 18.75 -4.99 -33.80
C ARG A 6 18.44 -4.35 -32.44
N TYR A 7 17.19 -4.48 -31.99
CA TYR A 7 16.84 -4.28 -30.59
C TYR A 7 17.57 -5.35 -29.78
N LYS A 8 18.68 -4.96 -29.15
CA LYS A 8 19.27 -5.73 -28.05
C LYS A 8 18.21 -5.77 -26.95
N LYS A 9 17.54 -6.91 -26.82
CA LYS A 9 16.66 -7.27 -25.71
C LYS A 9 17.58 -7.39 -24.49
N SER A 10 17.81 -6.28 -23.78
CA SER A 10 18.54 -6.30 -22.52
C SER A 10 17.78 -7.24 -21.59
N ALA A 11 18.48 -8.28 -21.16
CA ALA A 11 18.08 -9.21 -20.13
C ALA A 11 17.49 -8.44 -18.95
N GLY A 12 16.38 -8.94 -18.42
CA GLY A 12 15.61 -8.30 -17.38
C GLY A 12 16.48 -7.85 -16.22
N ASN A 13 16.53 -6.53 -16.01
CA ASN A 13 16.73 -5.98 -14.68
C ASN A 13 15.53 -6.44 -13.87
N TYR A 14 15.64 -7.58 -13.18
CA TYR A 14 14.82 -7.83 -12.01
C TYR A 14 15.26 -6.80 -10.97
N ILE A 15 14.75 -5.57 -11.12
CA ILE A 15 14.62 -4.67 -10.00
C ILE A 15 13.86 -5.51 -8.98
N THR A 16 14.45 -5.77 -7.81
CA THR A 16 13.73 -6.24 -6.64
C THR A 16 12.69 -5.16 -6.32
N LEU A 17 11.58 -5.20 -7.04
CA LEU A 17 10.45 -4.31 -6.85
C LEU A 17 9.90 -4.70 -5.49
N ALA A 18 10.08 -3.81 -4.52
CA ALA A 18 9.44 -3.89 -3.23
C ALA A 18 7.96 -4.24 -3.45
N PRO A 19 7.39 -5.28 -2.79
CA PRO A 19 5.97 -5.54 -2.87
C PRO A 19 5.17 -4.27 -2.55
N SER A 20 4.32 -3.88 -3.50
CA SER A 20 3.47 -2.71 -3.38
C SER A 20 2.06 -3.13 -3.01
N TYR A 21 1.58 -2.71 -1.85
CA TYR A 21 0.21 -2.94 -1.39
C TYR A 21 -0.59 -1.67 -1.55
N GLU A 22 -1.68 -1.72 -2.32
CA GLU A 22 -2.48 -0.54 -2.63
C GLU A 22 -3.91 -0.68 -2.10
N LEU A 23 -4.35 0.32 -1.35
CA LEU A 23 -5.74 0.52 -0.93
C LEU A 23 -6.41 1.52 -1.86
N VAL A 24 -7.36 1.07 -2.67
CA VAL A 24 -8.04 1.93 -3.64
C VAL A 24 -9.43 2.30 -3.12
N LEU A 25 -9.71 3.53 -2.73
CA LEU A 25 -11.08 3.90 -2.35
C LEU A 25 -11.91 4.10 -3.62
N SER A 26 -13.08 3.48 -3.76
CA SER A 26 -13.90 3.61 -4.97
C SER A 26 -15.38 3.69 -4.60
N LYS A 27 -16.13 4.61 -5.22
CA LYS A 27 -17.59 4.75 -5.00
C LYS A 27 -18.37 3.48 -5.37
N ASN A 28 -17.80 2.62 -6.21
CA ASN A 28 -18.43 1.40 -6.68
C ASN A 28 -18.23 0.23 -5.70
N GLU A 29 -17.37 0.41 -4.70
CA GLU A 29 -17.14 -0.55 -3.62
C GLU A 29 -17.91 -0.12 -2.36
N PRO A 30 -18.04 -0.98 -1.35
CA PRO A 30 -18.69 -0.60 -0.11
C PRO A 30 -17.99 0.60 0.53
N SER A 31 -18.76 1.53 1.09
CA SER A 31 -18.28 2.67 1.87
C SER A 31 -17.39 2.24 3.04
N GLN A 32 -17.68 1.11 3.67
CA GLN A 32 -16.78 0.53 4.65
C GLN A 32 -16.60 -0.95 4.35
N ILE A 33 -15.35 -1.33 4.14
CA ILE A 33 -14.98 -2.74 4.03
C ILE A 33 -14.40 -3.15 5.39
N ASP A 34 -15.20 -3.86 6.18
CA ASP A 34 -14.75 -4.53 7.42
C ASP A 34 -13.70 -5.62 7.15
N SER A 35 -13.58 -6.05 5.88
CA SER A 35 -12.52 -6.95 5.46
C SER A 35 -11.17 -6.23 5.50
N THR A 36 -10.42 -6.49 6.57
CA THR A 36 -9.05 -6.00 6.73
C THR A 36 -8.12 -6.82 5.85
N LEU A 37 -7.46 -6.18 4.90
CA LEU A 37 -6.49 -6.86 4.03
C LEU A 37 -5.29 -7.30 4.87
N ALA A 38 -5.06 -8.62 4.98
CA ALA A 38 -3.94 -9.15 5.74
C ALA A 38 -2.69 -9.18 4.85
N VAL A 39 -1.68 -8.41 5.23
CA VAL A 39 -0.38 -8.34 4.55
C VAL A 39 0.68 -8.92 5.46
N THR A 40 1.43 -9.90 4.95
CA THR A 40 2.52 -10.53 5.68
C THR A 40 3.84 -10.25 4.98
N VAL A 41 4.76 -9.57 5.67
CA VAL A 41 6.06 -9.12 5.10
C VAL A 41 7.21 -9.66 5.94
N GLU A 42 8.35 -10.01 5.34
CA GLU A 42 9.53 -10.42 6.11
C GLU A 42 10.25 -9.20 6.70
N GLU A 43 10.79 -9.30 7.92
CA GLU A 43 11.62 -8.21 8.48
C GLU A 43 12.84 -7.96 7.58
N GLY A 44 13.23 -6.70 7.46
CA GLY A 44 14.29 -6.30 6.54
C GLY A 44 13.85 -6.19 5.08
N GLN A 45 12.63 -6.59 4.75
CA GLN A 45 12.12 -6.47 3.39
C GLN A 45 11.64 -5.04 3.13
N SER A 46 11.90 -4.53 1.93
CA SER A 46 11.33 -3.27 1.48
C SER A 46 9.90 -3.50 0.99
N LEU A 47 8.94 -2.66 1.40
CA LEU A 47 7.57 -2.65 0.87
C LEU A 47 7.11 -1.22 0.56
N ASN A 48 6.07 -1.10 -0.24
CA ASN A 48 5.45 0.19 -0.53
C ASN A 48 3.94 0.11 -0.22
N LEU A 49 3.49 0.88 0.75
CA LEU A 49 2.08 1.00 1.08
C LEU A 49 1.50 2.20 0.37
N LYS A 50 0.48 2.01 -0.44
CA LYS A 50 -0.17 3.08 -1.18
C LYS A 50 -1.64 3.12 -0.85
N CYS A 51 -2.17 4.32 -0.67
CA CYS A 51 -3.59 4.56 -0.72
C CYS A 51 -3.91 5.48 -1.89
N THR A 52 -4.91 5.13 -2.69
CA THR A 52 -5.33 5.87 -3.87
C THR A 52 -6.83 6.16 -3.78
N ALA A 53 -7.19 7.43 -4.00
CA ALA A 53 -8.57 7.84 -4.24
C ALA A 53 -8.94 7.46 -5.68
N GLY A 54 -9.80 6.46 -5.82
CA GLY A 54 -10.40 6.04 -7.08
C GLY A 54 -11.56 6.92 -7.49
N GLU A 55 -12.34 6.46 -8.47
CA GLU A 55 -13.40 7.27 -9.06
C GLU A 55 -14.52 7.60 -8.07
N GLY A 56 -14.92 8.87 -8.02
CA GLY A 56 -15.98 9.36 -7.14
C GLY A 56 -15.54 9.70 -5.72
N ILE A 57 -14.28 9.44 -5.37
CA ILE A 57 -13.71 9.82 -4.09
C ILE A 57 -13.08 11.22 -4.19
N ASP A 58 -13.31 12.05 -3.17
CA ASP A 58 -12.68 13.36 -3.05
C ASP A 58 -11.24 13.20 -2.57
N GLU A 59 -10.32 13.47 -3.48
CA GLU A 59 -8.88 13.35 -3.29
C GLU A 59 -8.30 14.29 -2.22
N ARG A 60 -8.98 15.41 -1.90
CA ARG A 60 -8.55 16.36 -0.85
C ARG A 60 -8.82 15.82 0.54
N THR A 61 -9.85 14.99 0.68
CA THR A 61 -10.23 14.37 1.95
C THR A 61 -9.50 13.06 2.24
N LEU A 62 -8.70 12.58 1.28
CA LEU A 62 -7.87 11.38 1.44
C LEU A 62 -6.91 11.53 2.61
N ARG A 63 -6.93 10.58 3.52
CA ARG A 63 -6.06 10.51 4.68
C ARG A 63 -5.63 9.07 4.88
N PHE A 64 -4.35 8.92 5.23
CA PHE A 64 -3.71 7.63 5.40
C PHE A 64 -3.06 7.60 6.77
N GLU A 65 -3.59 6.73 7.63
CA GLU A 65 -3.21 6.63 9.03
C GLU A 65 -2.79 5.21 9.35
N LYS A 66 -1.81 5.06 10.24
CA LYS A 66 -1.39 3.80 10.85
C LYS A 66 -1.77 3.89 12.31
N GLU A 67 -2.70 3.06 12.76
CA GLU A 67 -3.09 2.97 14.18
C GLU A 67 -3.42 4.33 14.81
N LEU A 68 -4.15 5.19 14.07
CA LEU A 68 -4.52 6.57 14.45
C LEU A 68 -3.37 7.60 14.36
N GLU A 69 -2.21 7.22 13.84
CA GLU A 69 -1.12 8.14 13.52
C GLU A 69 -1.05 8.43 12.02
N GLU A 70 -0.94 9.70 11.63
CA GLU A 70 -0.82 10.07 10.22
C GLU A 70 0.47 9.53 9.60
N VAL A 71 0.33 8.83 8.48
CA VAL A 71 1.46 8.29 7.75
C VAL A 71 2.19 9.42 7.02
N LYS A 72 3.44 9.67 7.41
CA LYS A 72 4.36 10.66 6.80
C LYS A 72 4.91 10.23 5.42
N GLY A 73 4.06 9.62 4.61
CA GLY A 73 4.40 9.16 3.27
C GLY A 73 4.46 10.30 2.24
N ARG A 74 4.83 9.94 1.02
CA ARG A 74 4.73 10.80 -0.16
C ARG A 74 3.27 10.98 -0.55
N ARG A 75 2.74 12.17 -0.31
CA ARG A 75 1.38 12.56 -0.72
C ARG A 75 1.40 13.13 -2.14
N SER A 76 0.58 12.55 -2.99
CA SER A 76 0.26 12.99 -4.36
C SER A 76 -1.21 13.47 -4.38
N PRO A 77 -1.65 14.18 -5.43
CA PRO A 77 -3.02 14.72 -5.49
C PRO A 77 -4.09 13.67 -5.22
N ARG A 78 -3.92 12.46 -5.78
CA ARG A 78 -4.86 11.34 -5.69
C ARG A 78 -4.40 10.15 -4.88
N SER A 79 -3.21 10.19 -4.29
CA SER A 79 -2.68 9.02 -3.60
C SER A 79 -1.65 9.39 -2.55
N VAL A 80 -1.62 8.66 -1.44
CA VAL A 80 -0.58 8.75 -0.42
C VAL A 80 0.21 7.44 -0.48
N SER A 81 1.53 7.50 -0.60
CA SER A 81 2.38 6.31 -0.61
C SER A 81 3.46 6.39 0.45
N GLN A 82 3.63 5.35 1.25
CA GLN A 82 4.71 5.17 2.21
C GLN A 82 5.65 4.08 1.73
N GLU A 83 6.87 4.47 1.41
CA GLU A 83 7.94 3.53 1.09
C GLU A 83 8.68 3.17 2.37
N ILE A 84 8.74 1.87 2.65
CA ILE A 84 9.44 1.30 3.81
C ILE A 84 10.59 0.49 3.25
N PHE A 85 11.83 0.95 3.44
CA PHE A 85 13.01 0.27 2.91
C PHE A 85 13.44 -0.93 3.76
N ASN A 86 13.20 -0.85 5.07
CA ASN A 86 13.53 -1.89 6.03
C ASN A 86 12.31 -2.09 6.92
N PHE A 87 11.53 -3.13 6.65
CA PHE A 87 10.37 -3.45 7.46
C PHE A 87 10.79 -3.99 8.82
N GLU A 88 10.27 -3.39 9.89
CA GLU A 88 10.51 -3.78 11.27
C GLU A 88 9.16 -3.96 11.94
N ASP A 89 8.93 -5.10 12.60
CA ASP A 89 7.62 -5.38 13.22
C ASP A 89 7.22 -4.28 14.19
N ALA A 90 8.12 -3.85 15.07
CA ALA A 90 7.85 -2.87 16.10
C ALA A 90 7.46 -1.48 15.56
N ALA A 91 8.05 -1.05 14.45
CA ALA A 91 7.83 0.28 13.89
C ALA A 91 6.77 0.29 12.77
N HIS A 92 6.64 -0.80 12.02
CA HIS A 92 5.93 -0.83 10.75
C HIS A 92 4.78 -1.83 10.71
N SER A 93 4.74 -2.83 11.59
CA SER A 93 3.54 -3.63 11.77
C SER A 93 2.43 -2.79 12.39
N GLY A 94 1.18 -3.12 12.06
CA GLY A 94 0.02 -2.41 12.58
C GLY A 94 -1.16 -2.40 11.62
N LEU A 95 -2.21 -1.70 12.03
CA LEU A 95 -3.39 -1.47 11.22
C LEU A 95 -3.25 -0.16 10.45
N TYR A 96 -3.11 -0.27 9.14
CA TYR A 96 -3.15 0.86 8.22
C TYR A 96 -4.59 1.08 7.77
N GLU A 97 -5.09 2.28 7.99
CA GLU A 97 -6.41 2.71 7.58
C GLU A 97 -6.27 3.86 6.59
N CYS A 98 -6.91 3.69 5.44
CA CYS A 98 -7.10 4.79 4.53
C CYS A 98 -8.55 5.20 4.52
N PHE A 99 -8.79 6.50 4.64
CA PHE A 99 -10.12 7.06 4.62
C PHE A 99 -10.19 8.27 3.70
N ALA A 100 -11.31 8.41 3.03
CA ALA A 100 -11.64 9.57 2.23
C ALA A 100 -13.15 9.75 2.22
N ARG A 101 -13.61 10.90 1.76
CA ARG A 101 -15.02 11.21 1.58
C ARG A 101 -15.31 11.37 0.10
N THR A 102 -16.55 11.18 -0.31
CA THR A 102 -17.02 11.56 -1.64
C THR A 102 -17.51 13.00 -1.63
N SER A 103 -17.72 13.55 -2.83
CA SER A 103 -18.40 14.84 -2.99
C SER A 103 -19.80 14.87 -2.37
N ASN A 104 -20.42 13.70 -2.17
CA ASN A 104 -21.75 13.54 -1.60
C ASN A 104 -21.72 13.46 -0.06
N GLY A 105 -20.54 13.47 0.55
CA GLY A 105 -20.35 13.33 2.00
C GLY A 105 -20.34 11.88 2.50
N GLU A 106 -20.34 10.89 1.61
CA GLU A 106 -20.20 9.49 2.00
C GLU A 106 -18.74 9.19 2.34
N GLU A 107 -18.51 8.50 3.45
CA GLU A 107 -17.17 8.16 3.91
C GLU A 107 -16.77 6.78 3.42
N TYR A 108 -15.59 6.70 2.79
CA TYR A 108 -15.00 5.48 2.28
C TYR A 108 -13.76 5.15 3.10
N SER A 109 -13.76 4.01 3.78
CA SER A 109 -12.59 3.53 4.51
C SER A 109 -12.19 2.12 4.11
N ARG A 110 -10.87 1.93 3.99
CA ARG A 110 -10.24 0.64 3.71
C ARG A 110 -9.12 0.40 4.71
N LYS A 111 -9.12 -0.79 5.29
CA LYS A 111 -8.12 -1.17 6.31
C LYS A 111 -7.26 -2.31 5.82
N MET A 112 -6.01 -2.29 6.25
CA MET A 112 -5.00 -3.28 5.96
C MET A 112 -4.17 -3.54 7.20
N ARG A 113 -4.06 -4.80 7.59
CA ARG A 113 -3.22 -5.21 8.69
C ARG A 113 -1.90 -5.70 8.12
N VAL A 114 -0.83 -4.97 8.38
CA VAL A 114 0.52 -5.37 8.02
C VAL A 114 1.14 -6.06 9.23
N SER A 115 1.61 -7.27 9.05
CA SER A 115 2.25 -8.07 10.09
C SER A 115 3.54 -8.67 9.56
N THR A 116 4.51 -8.85 10.44
CA THR A 116 5.70 -9.59 10.08
C THR A 116 5.39 -11.06 9.85
N LYS A 117 5.99 -11.65 8.83
CA LYS A 117 6.09 -13.09 8.69
C LYS A 117 6.97 -13.57 9.83
N VAL A 118 6.35 -13.98 10.93
CA VAL A 118 7.08 -14.69 11.98
C VAL A 118 7.63 -15.93 11.29
N ARG A 119 8.95 -15.96 11.08
CA ARG A 119 9.60 -17.23 10.77
C ARG A 119 9.26 -18.11 11.95
N SER A 120 8.46 -19.14 11.72
CA SER A 120 8.18 -20.21 12.67
C SER A 120 9.52 -20.88 13.01
N ALA A 121 10.27 -20.25 13.90
CA ALA A 121 11.58 -20.64 14.37
C ALA A 121 11.73 -20.03 15.76
N ASP A 122 10.84 -20.43 16.68
CA ASP A 122 11.22 -21.04 17.96
C ASP A 122 9.95 -21.33 18.78
N PHE A 123 9.45 -22.56 18.69
CA PHE A 123 8.62 -23.15 19.75
C PHE A 123 9.38 -24.40 20.20
N ARG A 124 10.47 -24.18 20.93
CA ARG A 124 11.19 -25.25 21.62
C ARG A 124 11.53 -24.79 23.04
N GLY A 125 10.68 -25.19 23.98
CA GLY A 125 10.90 -25.01 25.41
C GLY A 125 9.67 -25.41 26.19
#